data_AF-A0A2V7GAT0-F1
#
_entry.id   AF-A0A2V7GAT0-F1
#
_cell.length_a   1.000
_cell.length_b   1.000
_cell.length_c   1.000
_cell.angle_alpha   90.00
_cell.angle_beta   90.00
_cell.angle_gamma   90.00
#
_symmetry.space_group_name_H-M   'P 1'
#
loop_
_entity.id
_entity.type
_entity.pdbx_description
1 polymer ?
#
loop_
_entity_poly.entity_id
_entity_poly.type
_entity_poly.pdbx_seq_one_letter_code
_entity_poly.pdbx_strand_id
1 'polypeptide(L)'
;SLWPGRAGAGARFIEAGERWPYGAFFAGLVLTGLGSASYHLAAGNERLVWDRLPLAITLMGLFAATIVERISPRVGLFLLGPLVALGIASVLQWYAGERRGEGDLRFYALVQFYPMLAIPLTALLFPSRYTRNWDLVTVVALYGLGKLFELLDARIFSLGGVVSGHTLKHLAAALSGYWVWRMLLKRQPA
;
A
#
# COMPACT_ATOMS: atom_id res chain seq x y z
N SER A 1 6.44 -16.89 36.20
CA SER A 1 5.30 -17.34 35.37
C SER A 1 5.16 -16.36 34.21
N LEU A 2 5.75 -16.65 33.06
CA LEU A 2 5.71 -15.79 31.88
C LEU A 2 5.19 -16.62 30.71
N TRP A 3 3.86 -16.71 30.61
CA TRP A 3 3.17 -17.35 29.48
C TRP A 3 2.61 -16.23 28.60
N PRO A 4 3.03 -16.08 27.34
CA PRO A 4 2.32 -15.20 26.42
C PRO A 4 0.92 -15.78 26.21
N GLY A 5 -0.10 -14.98 26.53
CA GLY A 5 -1.50 -15.39 26.44
C GLY A 5 -1.80 -16.02 25.09
N ARG A 6 -2.36 -17.23 25.12
CA ARG A 6 -2.91 -17.88 23.92
C ARG A 6 -3.97 -16.94 23.36
N ALA A 7 -3.73 -16.44 22.14
CA ALA A 7 -4.73 -15.71 21.40
C ALA A 7 -6.00 -16.59 21.30
N GLY A 8 -7.11 -16.09 21.84
CA GLY A 8 -8.36 -16.85 21.88
C GLY A 8 -8.84 -17.21 20.48
N ALA A 9 -9.60 -18.30 20.36
CA ALA A 9 -10.29 -18.65 19.11
C ALA A 9 -11.11 -17.43 18.62
N GLY A 10 -10.72 -16.84 17.49
CA GLY A 10 -11.30 -15.60 16.95
C GLY A 10 -10.37 -14.37 16.95
N ALA A 11 -9.17 -14.47 17.51
CA ALA A 11 -8.20 -13.38 17.47
C ALA A 11 -7.68 -13.13 16.04
N ARG A 12 -7.93 -11.94 15.49
CA ARG A 12 -7.44 -11.53 14.17
C ARG A 12 -5.95 -11.26 14.15
N PHE A 13 -5.35 -10.97 15.30
CA PHE A 13 -3.91 -10.74 15.46
C PHE A 13 -3.41 -11.60 16.62
N ILE A 14 -2.26 -12.26 16.43
CA ILE A 14 -1.57 -13.00 17.49
C ILE A 14 -1.01 -12.01 18.51
N GLU A 15 -0.31 -10.97 18.04
CA GLU A 15 0.17 -9.86 18.86
C GLU A 15 -0.57 -8.56 18.54
N ALA A 16 -0.93 -7.79 19.57
CA ALA A 16 -1.68 -6.53 19.38
C ALA A 16 -0.93 -5.49 18.53
N GLY A 17 0.41 -5.53 18.51
CA GLY A 17 1.23 -4.62 17.72
C GLY A 17 1.06 -4.80 16.20
N GLU A 18 0.69 -5.98 15.75
CA GLU A 18 0.56 -6.32 14.33
C GLU A 18 -0.52 -5.51 13.59
N ARG A 19 -1.38 -4.80 14.32
CA ARG A 19 -2.37 -3.86 13.76
C ARG A 19 -1.75 -2.57 13.22
N TRP A 20 -0.56 -2.17 13.70
CA TRP A 20 0.02 -0.86 13.38
C TRP A 20 0.37 -0.69 11.89
N PRO A 21 1.02 -1.66 11.21
CA PRO A 21 1.26 -1.57 9.78
C PRO A 21 -0.04 -1.44 8.96
N TYR A 22 -1.10 -2.14 9.36
CA TYR A 22 -2.42 -2.01 8.74
C TYR A 22 -3.09 -0.66 9.02
N GLY A 23 -2.89 -0.11 10.22
CA GLY A 23 -3.30 1.25 10.55
C GLY A 23 -2.65 2.28 9.62
N ALA A 24 -1.33 2.18 9.40
CA ALA A 24 -0.61 3.01 8.44
C ALA A 24 -1.13 2.82 7.01
N PHE A 25 -1.38 1.57 6.59
CA PHE A 25 -1.97 1.26 5.29
C PHE A 25 -3.31 1.97 5.06
N PHE A 26 -4.27 1.81 5.98
CA PHE A 26 -5.60 2.41 5.84
C PHE A 26 -5.60 3.92 5.98
N ALA A 27 -4.82 4.47 6.92
CA ALA A 27 -4.66 5.91 7.05
C ALA A 27 -4.09 6.53 5.76
N GLY A 28 -3.02 5.95 5.24
CA GLY A 28 -2.46 6.35 3.95
C GLY A 28 -3.47 6.21 2.81
N LEU A 29 -4.27 5.14 2.78
CA LEU A 29 -5.22 4.87 1.69
C LEU A 29 -6.34 5.92 1.67
N VAL A 30 -6.92 6.22 2.83
CA VAL A 30 -7.95 7.27 2.95
C VAL A 30 -7.39 8.62 2.56
N LEU A 31 -6.20 8.96 3.07
CA LEU A 31 -5.52 10.21 2.74
C LEU A 31 -5.15 10.29 1.24
N THR A 32 -4.81 9.16 0.60
CA THR A 32 -4.57 9.09 -0.85
C THR A 32 -5.85 9.44 -1.62
N GLY A 33 -6.99 8.90 -1.20
CA GLY A 33 -8.28 9.25 -1.81
C GLY A 33 -8.59 10.74 -1.72
N LEU A 34 -8.37 11.35 -0.54
CA LEU A 34 -8.56 12.78 -0.32
C LEU A 34 -7.57 13.65 -1.12
N GLY A 35 -6.29 13.24 -1.16
CA GLY A 35 -5.24 13.89 -1.93
C GLY A 35 -5.50 13.84 -3.43
N SER A 36 -5.86 12.67 -3.94
CA SER A 36 -6.29 12.44 -5.32
C SER A 36 -7.48 13.32 -5.70
N ALA A 37 -8.54 13.34 -4.88
CA ALA A 37 -9.70 14.20 -5.13
C ALA A 37 -9.28 15.68 -5.19
N SER A 38 -8.44 16.12 -4.26
CA SER A 38 -7.92 17.49 -4.21
C SER A 38 -7.06 17.85 -5.42
N TYR A 39 -6.28 16.91 -5.95
CA TYR A 39 -5.48 17.05 -7.17
C TYR A 39 -6.36 17.15 -8.42
N HIS A 40 -7.45 16.38 -8.50
CA HIS A 40 -8.37 16.44 -9.63
C HIS A 40 -9.22 17.70 -9.68
N LEU A 41 -9.50 18.32 -8.53
CA LEU A 41 -10.20 19.61 -8.48
C LEU A 41 -9.34 20.76 -9.03
N ALA A 42 -8.02 20.70 -8.86
CA ALA A 42 -7.10 21.67 -9.42
C ALA A 42 -5.72 21.01 -9.59
N ALA A 43 -5.37 20.64 -10.83
CA ALA A 43 -4.10 19.98 -11.09
C ALA A 43 -2.93 20.92 -10.79
N GLY A 44 -1.93 20.41 -10.06
CA GLY A 44 -0.70 21.15 -9.75
C GLY A 44 0.26 20.35 -8.88
N ASN A 45 1.56 20.65 -8.97
CA ASN A 45 2.61 19.91 -8.27
C ASN A 45 2.46 19.93 -6.75
N GLU A 46 2.00 21.05 -6.17
CA GLU A 46 1.73 21.17 -4.74
C GLU A 46 0.65 20.18 -4.27
N ARG A 47 -0.40 19.98 -5.08
CA ARG A 47 -1.49 19.04 -4.79
C ARG A 47 -1.09 17.60 -5.07
N LEU A 48 -0.16 17.39 -6.01
CA LEU A 48 0.40 16.07 -6.31
C LEU A 48 1.24 15.50 -5.17
N VAL A 49 1.87 16.34 -4.34
CA VAL A 49 2.53 15.91 -3.10
C VAL A 49 1.51 15.22 -2.18
N TRP A 50 0.32 15.80 -2.04
CA TRP A 50 -0.75 15.28 -1.19
C TRP A 50 -1.41 14.02 -1.72
N ASP A 51 -1.22 13.70 -3.00
CA ASP A 51 -1.59 12.40 -3.58
C ASP A 51 -0.48 11.34 -3.34
N ARG A 52 0.78 11.70 -3.63
CA ARG A 52 1.92 10.76 -3.59
C ARG A 52 2.38 10.38 -2.19
N LEU A 53 2.36 11.33 -1.25
CA LEU A 53 2.86 11.11 0.11
C LEU A 53 2.00 10.09 0.87
N PRO A 54 0.66 10.21 0.89
CA PRO A 54 -0.18 9.18 1.49
C PRO A 54 -0.06 7.81 0.81
N LEU A 55 0.08 7.78 -0.53
CA LEU A 55 0.25 6.53 -1.27
C LEU A 55 1.54 5.81 -0.88
N ALA A 56 2.63 6.55 -0.69
CA ALA A 56 3.88 5.98 -0.20
C ALA A 56 3.71 5.36 1.19
N ILE A 57 3.00 6.03 2.10
CA ILE A 57 2.68 5.51 3.44
C ILE A 57 1.84 4.23 3.34
N THR A 58 0.85 4.18 2.45
CA THR A 58 0.03 2.99 2.19
C THR A 58 0.90 1.80 1.82
N LEU A 59 1.78 1.96 0.83
CA LEU A 59 2.62 0.88 0.33
C LEU A 59 3.65 0.42 1.36
N MET A 60 4.27 1.35 2.09
CA MET A 60 5.24 1.03 3.13
C MET A 60 4.59 0.35 4.34
N GLY A 61 3.37 0.75 4.70
CA GLY A 61 2.56 0.08 5.72
C GLY A 61 2.20 -1.36 5.32
N LEU A 62 1.77 -1.58 4.08
CA LEU A 62 1.48 -2.93 3.56
C LEU A 62 2.73 -3.81 3.50
N PHE A 63 3.87 -3.24 3.11
CA PHE A 63 5.13 -3.97 3.06
C PHE A 63 5.61 -4.36 4.46
N ALA A 64 5.56 -3.45 5.43
CA ALA A 64 5.84 -3.76 6.83
C ALA A 64 4.89 -4.85 7.37
N ALA A 65 3.59 -4.80 7.02
CA ALA A 65 2.63 -5.83 7.39
C ALA A 65 3.02 -7.22 6.86
N THR A 66 3.52 -7.27 5.63
CA THR A 66 3.99 -8.53 5.01
C THR A 66 5.19 -9.11 5.76
N ILE A 67 6.13 -8.27 6.19
CA ILE A 67 7.28 -8.68 7.00
C ILE A 67 6.82 -9.20 8.38
N VAL A 68 5.87 -8.51 9.02
CA VAL A 68 5.28 -8.94 10.30
C VAL A 68 4.68 -10.34 10.20
N GLU A 69 3.97 -10.64 9.11
CA GLU A 69 3.24 -11.89 8.96
C GLU A 69 4.10 -13.08 8.55
N ARG A 70 5.13 -12.83 7.75
CA ARG A 70 5.85 -13.91 7.05
C ARG A 70 7.30 -14.08 7.49
N ILE A 71 7.91 -13.03 8.05
CA ILE A 71 9.32 -13.06 8.42
C ILE A 71 9.46 -12.98 9.94
N SER A 72 9.04 -11.87 10.53
CA SER A 72 9.14 -11.65 11.98
C SER A 72 8.29 -10.46 12.43
N PRO A 73 7.40 -10.63 13.42
CA PRO A 73 6.64 -9.51 14.00
C PRO A 73 7.54 -8.41 14.52
N ARG A 74 8.60 -8.78 15.23
CA ARG A 74 9.57 -7.85 15.81
C ARG A 74 10.25 -7.00 14.72
N VAL A 75 10.75 -7.64 13.67
CA VAL A 75 11.44 -6.95 12.58
C VAL A 75 10.46 -6.08 11.80
N GLY A 76 9.29 -6.59 11.44
CA GLY A 76 8.30 -5.83 10.68
C GLY A 76 7.76 -4.61 11.43
N LEU A 77 7.54 -4.72 12.75
CA LEU A 77 7.14 -3.58 13.58
C LEU A 77 8.26 -2.55 13.74
N PHE A 78 9.51 -3.00 13.91
CA PHE A 78 10.66 -2.12 13.93
C PHE A 78 10.82 -1.37 12.59
N LEU A 79 10.68 -2.08 11.47
CA LEU A 79 10.84 -1.52 10.13
C LEU A 79 9.69 -0.59 9.70
N LEU A 80 8.53 -0.61 10.37
CA LEU A 80 7.41 0.26 10.03
C LEU A 80 7.82 1.74 9.99
N GLY A 81 8.50 2.22 11.04
CA GLY A 81 8.98 3.61 11.12
C GLY A 81 9.96 3.97 10.00
N PRO A 82 11.08 3.25 9.85
CA PRO A 82 12.04 3.45 8.77
C PRO A 82 11.44 3.37 7.37
N LEU A 83 10.56 2.40 7.08
CA LEU A 83 9.91 2.26 5.77
C LEU A 83 8.99 3.45 5.48
N VAL A 84 8.16 3.86 6.44
CA VAL A 84 7.29 5.04 6.28
C VAL A 84 8.13 6.30 6.09
N ALA A 85 9.21 6.48 6.87
CA ALA A 85 10.12 7.59 6.72
C ALA A 85 10.79 7.61 5.33
N LEU A 86 11.21 6.45 4.80
CA LEU A 86 11.73 6.30 3.44
C LEU A 86 10.70 6.73 2.40
N GLY A 87 9.45 6.31 2.57
CA GLY A 87 8.35 6.71 1.69
C GLY A 87 8.13 8.22 1.67
N ILE A 88 8.07 8.85 2.84
CA ILE A 88 7.94 10.32 2.96
C ILE A 88 9.15 11.03 2.35
N ALA A 89 10.36 10.59 2.68
CA ALA A 89 11.60 11.18 2.17
C ALA A 89 11.67 11.13 0.64
N SER A 90 11.19 10.05 0.01
CA SER A 90 11.16 9.94 -1.45
C SER A 90 10.29 10.98 -2.13
N VAL A 91 9.15 11.34 -1.54
CA VAL A 91 8.25 12.37 -2.07
C VAL A 91 8.80 13.77 -1.82
N LEU A 92 9.36 14.01 -0.62
CA LEU A 92 9.97 15.30 -0.29
C LEU A 92 11.21 15.59 -1.16
N GLN A 93 12.02 14.56 -1.44
CA GLN A 93 13.17 14.69 -2.33
C GLN A 93 12.72 15.05 -3.75
N TRP A 94 11.75 14.33 -4.31
CA TRP A 94 11.17 14.68 -5.61
C TRP A 94 10.66 16.12 -5.62
N TYR A 95 9.85 16.50 -4.63
CA TYR A 95 9.23 17.82 -4.57
C TYR A 95 10.27 18.95 -4.46
N ALA A 96 11.32 18.75 -3.66
CA ALA A 96 12.40 19.73 -3.55
C ALA A 96 13.15 19.93 -4.88
N GLY A 97 13.37 18.85 -5.64
CA GLY A 97 13.94 18.91 -6.99
C GLY A 97 12.99 19.55 -8.01
N GLU A 98 11.70 19.19 -7.96
CA GLU A 98 10.65 19.74 -8.82
C GLU A 98 10.57 21.26 -8.71
N ARG A 99 10.67 21.81 -7.50
CA ARG A 99 10.71 23.27 -7.26
C ARG A 99 11.91 23.97 -7.88
N ARG A 100 12.94 23.23 -8.29
CA ARG A 100 14.14 23.71 -8.98
C ARG A 100 14.17 23.35 -10.46
N GLY A 101 13.14 22.69 -10.99
CA GLY A 101 13.08 22.18 -12.35
C GLY A 101 13.78 20.82 -12.57
N GLU A 102 14.18 20.13 -11.49
CA GLU A 102 14.97 18.89 -11.49
C GLU A 102 14.21 17.74 -10.79
N GLY A 103 12.91 17.60 -11.04
CA GLY A 103 12.06 16.62 -10.36
C GLY A 103 12.41 15.15 -10.64
N ASP A 104 13.38 14.59 -9.93
CA ASP A 104 13.77 13.18 -10.05
C ASP A 104 12.77 12.26 -9.32
N LEU A 105 12.19 11.32 -10.07
CA LEU A 105 11.20 10.36 -9.56
C LEU A 105 11.78 8.99 -9.26
N ARG A 106 13.06 8.71 -9.52
CA ARG A 106 13.63 7.36 -9.40
C ARG A 106 13.52 6.80 -7.98
N PHE A 107 13.75 7.63 -6.98
CA PHE A 107 13.63 7.19 -5.58
C PHE A 107 12.17 6.90 -5.20
N TYR A 108 11.24 7.76 -5.60
CA TYR A 108 9.81 7.53 -5.41
C TYR A 108 9.32 6.28 -6.16
N ALA A 109 9.81 6.06 -7.39
CA ALA A 109 9.51 4.87 -8.19
C ALA A 109 9.99 3.60 -7.48
N LEU A 110 11.19 3.61 -6.88
CA LEU A 110 11.67 2.49 -6.07
C LEU A 110 10.72 2.20 -4.90
N VAL A 111 10.32 3.22 -4.13
CA VAL A 111 9.36 3.10 -3.03
C VAL A 111 8.01 2.54 -3.52
N GLN A 112 7.56 2.96 -4.70
CA GLN A 112 6.27 2.55 -5.27
C GLN A 112 6.29 1.10 -5.79
N PHE A 113 7.31 0.72 -6.54
CA PHE A 113 7.34 -0.54 -7.27
C PHE A 113 8.05 -1.68 -6.54
N TYR A 114 8.98 -1.39 -5.63
CA TYR A 114 9.66 -2.44 -4.86
C TYR A 114 8.69 -3.33 -4.07
N PRO A 115 7.69 -2.80 -3.32
CA PRO A 115 6.70 -3.64 -2.63
C PRO A 115 5.90 -4.55 -3.57
N MET A 116 5.66 -4.12 -4.81
CA MET A 116 4.92 -4.92 -5.79
C MET A 116 5.66 -6.20 -6.19
N LEU A 117 6.98 -6.22 -6.05
CA LEU A 117 7.81 -7.41 -6.28
C LEU A 117 8.10 -8.14 -4.96
N ALA A 118 8.48 -7.39 -3.93
CA ALA A 118 8.90 -7.94 -2.66
C ALA A 118 7.78 -8.68 -1.92
N ILE A 119 6.52 -8.21 -2.00
CA ILE A 119 5.39 -8.86 -1.33
C ILE A 119 5.08 -10.23 -1.95
N PRO A 120 4.88 -10.38 -3.27
CA PRO A 120 4.71 -11.69 -3.89
C PRO A 120 5.90 -12.63 -3.65
N LEU A 121 7.13 -12.11 -3.74
CA LEU A 121 8.33 -12.90 -3.50
C LEU A 121 8.39 -13.41 -2.06
N THR A 122 8.14 -12.55 -1.08
CA THR A 122 8.05 -12.94 0.33
C THR A 122 6.92 -13.95 0.52
N ALA A 123 5.81 -13.79 -0.21
CA ALA A 123 4.69 -14.70 -0.13
C ALA A 123 4.98 -16.12 -0.64
N LEU A 124 5.86 -16.22 -1.64
CA LEU A 124 6.36 -17.48 -2.19
C LEU A 124 7.42 -18.13 -1.29
N LEU A 125 8.33 -17.33 -0.72
CA LEU A 125 9.51 -17.84 0.00
C LEU A 125 9.24 -18.17 1.46
N PHE A 126 8.27 -17.52 2.10
CA PHE A 126 8.04 -17.65 3.55
C PHE A 126 6.59 -18.03 3.85
N PRO A 127 6.35 -19.00 4.74
CA PRO A 127 4.98 -19.36 5.15
C PRO A 127 4.31 -18.20 5.89
N SER A 128 2.98 -18.18 5.88
CA SER A 128 2.22 -17.18 6.66
C SER A 128 1.82 -17.74 8.02
N ARG A 129 1.83 -16.88 9.04
CA ARG A 129 1.28 -17.14 10.38
C ARG A 129 -0.26 -17.13 10.42
N TYR A 130 -0.91 -16.79 9.30
CA TYR A 130 -2.34 -16.62 9.18
C TYR A 130 -2.91 -17.38 7.99
N THR A 131 -4.19 -17.77 8.11
CA THR A 131 -5.02 -18.14 6.96
C THR A 131 -5.14 -16.96 5.99
N ARG A 132 -5.64 -17.21 4.76
CA ARG A 132 -5.77 -16.19 3.70
C ARG A 132 -4.43 -15.59 3.25
N ASN A 133 -3.35 -16.37 3.40
CA ASN A 133 -1.97 -15.97 3.08
C ASN A 133 -1.78 -15.32 1.70
N TRP A 134 -2.52 -15.74 0.67
CA TRP A 134 -2.43 -15.20 -0.68
C TRP A 134 -3.21 -13.89 -0.92
N ASP A 135 -4.04 -13.44 0.03
CA ASP A 135 -4.84 -12.22 -0.16
C ASP A 135 -3.96 -10.96 -0.32
N LEU A 136 -2.79 -10.89 0.34
CA LEU A 136 -1.82 -9.79 0.14
C LEU A 136 -1.24 -9.77 -1.29
N VAL A 137 -1.10 -10.92 -1.94
CA VAL A 137 -0.68 -11.00 -3.35
C VAL A 137 -1.81 -10.53 -4.27
N THR A 138 -3.06 -10.89 -3.95
CA THR A 138 -4.23 -10.34 -4.66
C THR A 138 -4.30 -8.82 -4.55
N VAL A 139 -4.02 -8.25 -3.38
CA VAL A 139 -3.96 -6.79 -3.16
C VAL A 139 -2.91 -6.14 -4.07
N VAL A 140 -1.72 -6.72 -4.15
CA VAL A 140 -0.65 -6.23 -5.05
C VAL A 140 -1.05 -6.36 -6.52
N ALA A 141 -1.70 -7.46 -6.91
CA ALA A 141 -2.18 -7.65 -8.27
C ALA A 141 -3.25 -6.62 -8.66
N LEU A 142 -4.19 -6.31 -7.75
CA LEU A 142 -5.20 -5.26 -7.95
C LEU A 142 -4.57 -3.87 -8.07
N TYR A 143 -3.57 -3.56 -7.24
CA TYR A 143 -2.82 -2.31 -7.36
C TYR A 143 -2.07 -2.22 -8.69
N GLY A 144 -1.40 -3.30 -9.11
CA GLY A 144 -0.75 -3.40 -10.41
C GLY A 144 -1.72 -3.26 -11.59
N LEU A 145 -2.92 -3.82 -11.47
CA LEU A 145 -3.99 -3.64 -12.44
C LEU A 145 -4.41 -2.16 -12.53
N GLY A 146 -4.48 -1.46 -11.40
CA GLY A 146 -4.71 0.00 -11.38
C GLY A 146 -3.63 0.77 -12.15
N LYS A 147 -2.34 0.41 -11.97
CA LYS A 147 -1.24 1.02 -12.73
C LYS A 147 -1.33 0.71 -14.23
N LEU A 148 -1.78 -0.48 -14.61
CA LEU A 148 -2.03 -0.83 -16.00
C LEU A 148 -3.17 0.01 -16.60
N PHE A 149 -4.27 0.21 -15.86
CA PHE A 149 -5.34 1.09 -16.30
C PHE A 149 -4.87 2.53 -16.47
N GLU A 150 -4.06 3.04 -15.55
CA GLU A 150 -3.45 4.37 -15.69
C GLU A 150 -2.59 4.49 -16.96
N LEU A 151 -1.78 3.48 -17.28
CA LEU A 151 -0.96 3.47 -18.50
C LEU A 151 -1.82 3.46 -19.79
N LEU A 152 -2.99 2.83 -19.72
CA LEU A 152 -3.90 2.66 -20.85
C LEU A 152 -5.04 3.70 -20.86
N ASP A 153 -4.94 4.79 -20.10
CA ASP A 153 -6.06 5.71 -19.82
C ASP A 153 -6.80 6.16 -21.08
N ALA A 154 -6.09 6.80 -22.02
CA ALA A 154 -6.66 7.29 -23.28
C ALA A 154 -7.17 6.14 -24.18
N ARG A 155 -6.48 4.99 -24.17
CA ARG A 155 -6.89 3.82 -24.97
C ARG A 155 -8.21 3.25 -24.45
N ILE A 156 -8.36 3.11 -23.14
CA ILE A 156 -9.60 2.65 -22.51
C ILE A 156 -10.73 3.63 -22.81
N PHE A 157 -10.47 4.93 -22.67
CA PHE A 157 -11.48 5.95 -22.97
C PHE A 157 -11.94 5.91 -24.43
N SER A 158 -11.03 5.66 -25.37
CA SER A 158 -11.36 5.59 -26.81
C SER A 158 -12.27 4.42 -27.22
N LEU A 159 -12.40 3.37 -26.40
CA LEU A 159 -13.24 2.21 -26.73
C LEU A 159 -14.74 2.47 -26.58
N GLY A 160 -15.14 3.49 -25.83
CA GLY A 160 -16.57 3.77 -25.60
C GLY A 160 -16.91 5.08 -24.91
N GLY A 161 -15.94 5.88 -24.46
CA GLY A 161 -16.15 7.22 -23.91
C GLY A 161 -16.85 7.29 -22.53
N VAL A 162 -17.23 6.15 -21.94
CA VAL A 162 -17.96 6.10 -20.66
C VAL A 162 -17.04 6.06 -19.45
N VAL A 163 -15.96 5.27 -19.53
CA VAL A 163 -14.97 5.13 -18.45
C VAL A 163 -13.57 5.31 -19.02
N SER A 164 -12.70 5.97 -18.26
CA SER A 164 -11.28 6.05 -18.60
C SER A 164 -10.47 5.08 -17.73
N GLY A 165 -9.22 4.83 -18.11
CA GLY A 165 -8.33 4.03 -17.27
C GLY A 165 -8.09 4.67 -15.91
N HIS A 166 -8.17 5.99 -15.82
CA HIS A 166 -8.12 6.75 -14.58
C HIS A 166 -9.34 6.52 -13.69
N THR A 167 -10.54 6.35 -14.24
CA THR A 167 -11.69 5.88 -13.44
C THR A 167 -11.43 4.46 -12.91
N LEU A 168 -10.97 3.56 -13.78
CA LEU A 168 -10.74 2.16 -13.43
C LEU A 168 -9.59 1.98 -12.42
N LYS A 169 -8.56 2.84 -12.46
CA LYS A 169 -7.44 2.79 -11.50
C LYS A 169 -7.92 3.04 -10.07
N HIS A 170 -8.82 4.01 -9.89
CA HIS A 170 -9.38 4.35 -8.58
C HIS A 170 -10.27 3.22 -8.06
N LEU A 171 -11.06 2.59 -8.92
CA LEU A 171 -11.85 1.41 -8.56
C LEU A 171 -10.95 0.23 -8.16
N ALA A 172 -9.87 -0.03 -8.91
CA ALA A 172 -8.90 -1.08 -8.58
C ALA A 172 -8.17 -0.80 -7.24
N ALA A 173 -7.80 0.45 -6.98
CA ALA A 173 -7.20 0.86 -5.71
C ALA A 173 -8.18 0.71 -4.54
N ALA A 174 -9.44 1.11 -4.71
CA ALA A 174 -10.48 0.93 -3.70
C ALA A 174 -10.74 -0.57 -3.43
N LEU A 175 -10.79 -1.39 -4.48
CA LEU A 175 -10.94 -2.84 -4.35
C LEU A 175 -9.75 -3.48 -3.62
N SER A 176 -8.53 -2.99 -3.84
CA SER A 176 -7.33 -3.40 -3.09
C SER A 176 -7.50 -3.15 -1.60
N GLY A 177 -7.95 -1.95 -1.21
CA GLY A 177 -8.23 -1.60 0.18
C GLY A 177 -9.33 -2.45 0.81
N TYR A 178 -10.43 -2.66 0.08
CA TYR A 178 -11.50 -3.57 0.49
C TYR A 178 -10.98 -5.00 0.70
N TRP A 179 -10.09 -5.48 -0.16
CA TRP A 179 -9.55 -6.84 -0.05
C TRP A 179 -8.69 -7.02 1.21
N VAL A 180 -7.86 -6.03 1.57
CA VAL A 180 -7.13 -6.02 2.86
C VAL A 180 -8.11 -6.05 4.03
N TRP A 181 -9.14 -5.20 4.01
CA TRP A 181 -10.14 -5.17 5.07
C TRP A 181 -10.85 -6.53 5.22
N ARG A 182 -11.33 -7.10 4.11
CA ARG A 182 -11.97 -8.43 4.08
C ARG A 182 -11.02 -9.52 4.54
N MET A 183 -9.74 -9.48 4.17
CA MET A 183 -8.72 -10.41 4.63
C MET A 183 -8.59 -10.34 6.16
N LEU A 184 -8.45 -9.15 6.73
CA LEU A 184 -8.35 -8.95 8.18
C LEU A 184 -9.59 -9.44 8.93
N LEU A 185 -10.80 -9.28 8.36
CA LEU A 185 -12.03 -9.78 8.97
C LEU A 185 -12.10 -11.31 9.02
N LYS A 186 -11.61 -11.97 7.97
CA LYS A 186 -11.77 -13.43 7.75
C LYS A 186 -10.57 -14.26 8.17
N ARG A 187 -9.40 -13.65 8.37
CA ARG A 187 -8.19 -14.37 8.74
C ARG A 187 -8.26 -14.91 10.17
N GLN A 188 -7.55 -16.00 10.37
CA GLN A 188 -7.32 -16.66 11.66
C GLN A 188 -5.84 -17.05 11.74
N PRO A 189 -5.24 -17.15 12.94
CA PRO A 189 -3.92 -17.74 13.10
C PRO A 189 -3.90 -19.15 12.48
N ALA A 190 -2.82 -19.47 11.76
CA ALA A 190 -2.61 -20.77 11.11
C ALA A 190 -2.10 -21.83 12.10
#